data_AF-F6HHX0-F1
#
_entry.id   AF-F6HHX0-F1
#
_cell.length_a   1.000
_cell.length_b   1.000
_cell.length_c   1.000
_cell.angle_alpha   90.00
_cell.angle_beta   90.00
_cell.angle_gamma   90.00
#
_symmetry.space_group_name_H-M   'P 1'
#
loop_
_entity.id
_entity.type
_entity.pdbx_description
1 polymer ?
#
loop_
_entity_poly.entity_id
_entity_poly.type
_entity_poly.pdbx_seq_one_letter_code
_entity_poly.pdbx_strand_id
1 'polypeptide(L)'
;MAELQKEVEKYKDFMFIDVWEEYLNLPHKTLAFFKVAFEPFDVDYYVKADDEIYLHPDQLSTLLAKKQSHSPTYIGCMKKEPVITNPKMKCY
;
A
#
# COMPACT_ATOMS: atom_id res chain seq x y z
N MET A 1 -16.49 8.68 14.03
CA MET A 1 -17.25 8.58 12.77
C MET A 1 -17.63 9.93 12.17
N ALA A 2 -18.17 10.89 12.94
CA ALA A 2 -18.55 12.21 12.38
C ALA A 2 -17.36 13.01 11.78
N GLU A 3 -16.18 13.00 12.42
CA GLU A 3 -14.99 13.66 11.88
C GLU A 3 -14.50 12.99 10.60
N LEU A 4 -14.50 11.65 10.54
CA LEU A 4 -14.16 10.90 9.34
C LEU A 4 -15.10 11.25 8.17
N GLN A 5 -16.41 11.37 8.42
CA GLN A 5 -17.37 11.76 7.39
C GLN A 5 -17.10 13.16 6.84
N LYS A 6 -16.79 14.13 7.71
CA LYS A 6 -16.40 15.49 7.28
C LYS A 6 -15.14 15.47 6.42
N GLU A 7 -14.16 14.65 6.80
CA GLU A 7 -12.90 14.52 6.07
C GLU A 7 -13.12 13.91 4.68
N VAL A 8 -13.91 12.84 4.61
CA VAL A 8 -14.32 12.18 3.37
C VAL A 8 -15.02 13.15 2.42
N GLU A 9 -15.98 13.94 2.94
CA GLU A 9 -16.69 14.95 2.15
C GLU A 9 -15.77 16.06 1.65
N LYS A 10 -14.78 16.44 2.47
CA LYS A 10 -13.85 17.53 2.17
C LYS A 10 -12.82 17.14 1.11
N TYR A 11 -12.15 16.00 1.26
CA TYR A 11 -10.99 15.65 0.44
C TYR A 11 -11.29 14.66 -0.68
N LYS A 12 -12.33 13.83 -0.54
CA LYS A 12 -12.77 12.88 -1.58
C LYS A 12 -11.67 11.92 -2.05
N ASP A 13 -10.74 11.59 -1.18
CA ASP A 13 -9.57 10.73 -1.40
C ASP A 13 -9.63 9.42 -0.59
N PHE A 14 -10.75 9.16 0.08
CA PHE A 14 -10.99 7.93 0.82
C PHE A 14 -11.46 6.81 -0.10
N MET A 15 -10.82 5.65 0.01
CA MET A 15 -11.30 4.39 -0.57
C MET A 15 -11.78 3.47 0.56
N PHE A 16 -13.09 3.28 0.65
CA PHE A 16 -13.67 2.33 1.59
C PHE A 16 -13.64 0.92 1.00
N ILE A 17 -13.06 -0.01 1.73
CA ILE A 17 -12.95 -1.43 1.36
C ILE A 17 -13.55 -2.29 2.46
N ASP A 18 -14.22 -3.38 2.08
CA ASP A 18 -14.89 -4.29 3.02
C ASP A 18 -13.88 -5.25 3.67
N VAL A 19 -13.11 -4.70 4.63
CA VAL A 19 -12.11 -5.46 5.40
C VAL A 19 -12.19 -5.04 6.86
N TRP A 20 -12.12 -6.02 7.76
CA TRP A 20 -11.98 -5.78 9.18
C TRP A 20 -10.57 -5.31 9.53
N GLU A 21 -10.47 -4.10 10.07
CA GLU A 21 -9.20 -3.42 10.33
C GLU A 21 -8.51 -3.95 11.60
N GLU A 22 -7.56 -4.86 11.40
CA GLU A 22 -6.70 -5.41 12.44
C GLU A 22 -5.28 -5.61 11.92
N TYR A 23 -4.29 -5.56 12.82
CA TYR A 23 -2.88 -5.72 12.46
C TYR A 23 -2.60 -7.04 11.70
N LEU A 24 -3.21 -8.15 12.12
CA LEU A 24 -3.06 -9.44 11.46
C LEU A 24 -3.77 -9.50 10.09
N ASN A 25 -4.70 -8.58 9.83
CA ASN A 25 -5.46 -8.49 8.58
C ASN A 25 -4.88 -7.49 7.58
N LEU A 26 -3.74 -6.85 7.87
CA LEU A 26 -3.06 -5.95 6.92
C LEU A 26 -2.78 -6.59 5.53
N PRO A 27 -2.43 -7.90 5.43
CA PRO A 27 -2.33 -8.56 4.12
C PRO A 27 -3.68 -8.60 3.39
N HIS A 28 -4.78 -8.87 4.09
CA HIS A 28 -6.13 -8.85 3.52
C HIS A 28 -6.54 -7.45 3.07
N LYS A 29 -6.22 -6.42 3.87
CA LYS A 29 -6.42 -5.00 3.50
C LYS A 29 -5.70 -4.67 2.20
N THR A 30 -4.45 -5.12 2.07
CA THR A 30 -3.63 -4.92 0.86
C THR A 30 -4.26 -5.61 -0.36
N LEU A 31 -4.70 -6.86 -0.23
CA LEU A 31 -5.36 -7.59 -1.31
C LEU A 31 -6.68 -6.94 -1.74
N ALA A 32 -7.51 -6.53 -0.77
CA ALA A 32 -8.77 -5.87 -1.05
C ALA A 32 -8.58 -4.52 -1.73
N PHE A 33 -7.59 -3.72 -1.28
CA PHE A 33 -7.22 -2.48 -1.95
C PHE A 33 -6.88 -2.71 -3.43
N PHE A 34 -6.02 -3.68 -3.75
CA PHE A 34 -5.67 -3.95 -5.15
C PHE A 34 -6.86 -4.42 -5.98
N LYS A 35 -7.77 -5.23 -5.42
CA LYS A 35 -8.99 -5.65 -6.13
C LYS A 35 -9.89 -4.45 -6.48
N VAL A 36 -10.08 -3.53 -5.54
CA VAL A 36 -10.95 -2.36 -5.72
C VAL A 36 -10.27 -1.30 -6.60
N ALA A 37 -8.97 -1.08 -6.44
CA ALA A 37 -8.23 -0.09 -7.22
C ALA A 37 -7.97 -0.52 -8.67
N PHE A 38 -7.96 -1.83 -8.96
CA PHE A 38 -7.68 -2.32 -10.30
C PHE A 38 -8.79 -2.02 -11.32
N GLU A 39 -10.06 -1.96 -10.89
CA GLU A 39 -11.18 -1.73 -11.81
C GLU A 39 -11.30 -0.27 -12.32
N PRO A 40 -11.22 0.78 -11.47
CA PRO A 40 -11.45 2.15 -11.91
C PRO A 40 -10.19 2.90 -12.36
N PHE A 41 -8.97 2.41 -12.06
CA PHE A 41 -7.73 3.12 -12.33
C PHE A 41 -6.90 2.40 -13.39
N ASP A 42 -6.80 2.97 -14.59
CA ASP A 42 -5.83 2.59 -15.62
C ASP A 42 -4.53 3.39 -15.40
N VAL A 43 -3.54 2.75 -14.76
CA VAL A 43 -2.29 3.40 -14.34
C VAL A 43 -1.08 2.51 -14.61
N ASP A 44 0.07 3.13 -14.87
CA ASP A 44 1.33 2.41 -15.09
C ASP A 44 1.85 1.71 -13.82
N TYR A 45 1.57 2.28 -12.65
CA TYR A 45 2.08 1.80 -11.36
C TYR A 45 1.04 1.95 -10.25
N TYR A 46 0.94 0.93 -9.40
CA TYR A 46 0.27 1.02 -8.11
C TYR A 46 1.31 1.08 -7.00
N VAL A 47 1.18 2.06 -6.11
CA VAL A 47 2.09 2.27 -4.98
C VAL A 47 1.33 2.03 -3.68
N LYS A 48 1.89 1.17 -2.82
CA LYS A 48 1.44 1.01 -1.43
C LYS A 48 2.49 1.60 -0.51
N ALA A 49 2.07 2.48 0.38
CA ALA A 49 2.87 3.04 1.46
C ALA A 49 2.04 3.05 2.75
N ASP A 50 2.73 2.97 3.89
CA ASP A 50 2.11 3.23 5.19
C ASP A 50 2.04 4.76 5.42
N ASP A 51 1.26 5.20 6.40
CA ASP A 51 1.09 6.62 6.77
C ASP A 51 2.24 7.19 7.60
N GLU A 52 3.04 6.33 8.23
CA GLU A 52 4.19 6.69 9.06
C GLU A 52 5.53 6.73 8.31
N ILE A 53 5.52 7.06 7.02
CA ILE A 53 6.75 7.19 6.22
C ILE A 53 6.96 8.59 5.65
N TYR A 54 8.21 8.93 5.38
CA TYR A 54 8.55 10.06 4.53
C TYR A 54 8.73 9.60 3.09
N LEU A 55 7.88 10.08 2.19
CA LEU A 55 7.98 9.84 0.75
C LEU A 55 8.64 11.03 0.06
N HIS A 56 9.57 10.78 -0.87
CA HIS A 56 10.15 11.80 -1.74
C HIS A 56 9.63 11.60 -3.18
N PRO A 57 8.54 12.28 -3.59
CA PRO A 57 7.88 12.04 -4.87
C PRO A 57 8.80 12.21 -6.08
N ASP A 58 9.67 13.22 -6.08
CA ASP A 58 10.58 13.47 -7.21
C ASP A 58 11.58 12.33 -7.43
N GLN A 59 12.10 11.75 -6.35
CA GLN A 59 13.00 10.62 -6.41
C GLN A 59 12.26 9.35 -6.85
N LEU A 60 11.05 9.13 -6.35
CA LEU A 60 10.21 8.02 -6.79
C LEU A 60 9.92 8.11 -8.30
N SER A 61 9.52 9.28 -8.78
CA SER A 61 9.27 9.53 -10.22
C SER A 61 10.52 9.22 -11.06
N THR A 62 11.69 9.73 -10.64
CA THR A 62 12.96 9.46 -11.31
C THR A 62 13.31 7.97 -11.32
N LEU A 63 13.03 7.25 -10.24
CA LEU A 63 13.27 5.81 -10.13
C LEU A 63 12.37 5.01 -11.07
N LEU A 64 11.07 5.34 -11.12
CA LEU A 64 10.09 4.65 -11.97
C LEU A 64 10.39 4.89 -13.46
N ALA A 65 10.72 6.12 -13.85
CA ALA A 65 11.10 6.44 -15.23
C ALA A 65 12.31 5.63 -15.73
N LYS A 66 13.29 5.36 -14.85
CA LYS A 66 14.46 4.51 -15.19
C LYS A 66 14.13 3.03 -15.32
N LYS A 67 13.05 2.55 -14.70
CA LYS A 67 12.68 1.13 -14.64
C LYS A 67 11.66 0.71 -15.70
N GLN A 68 11.04 1.66 -16.39
CA GLN A 68 9.98 1.44 -17.39
C GLN A 68 10.40 0.51 -18.56
N SER A 69 11.69 0.31 -18.81
CA SER A 69 12.20 -0.58 -19.86
C SER A 69 12.25 -2.07 -19.49
N HIS A 70 11.89 -2.45 -18.26
CA HIS A 70 11.93 -3.83 -17.78
C HIS A 70 10.54 -4.40 -17.49
N SER A 71 10.37 -5.72 -17.68
CA SER A 71 9.14 -6.49 -17.43
C SER A 71 8.64 -6.37 -15.97
N PRO A 72 7.44 -6.89 -15.58
CA PRO A 72 6.71 -6.42 -14.41
C PRO A 72 7.59 -6.38 -13.16
N THR A 73 7.84 -5.18 -12.67
CA THR A 73 8.82 -4.93 -11.62
C THR A 73 8.09 -4.65 -10.31
N TYR A 74 8.11 -5.61 -9.39
CA TYR A 74 7.84 -5.30 -7.99
C TYR A 74 9.09 -4.63 -7.40
N ILE A 75 8.94 -3.40 -6.89
CA ILE A 75 10.05 -2.59 -6.36
C ILE A 75 9.83 -2.36 -4.87
N GLY A 76 10.85 -2.64 -4.07
CA GLY A 76 10.83 -2.33 -2.65
C GLY A 76 12.02 -2.95 -1.91
N CYS A 77 12.13 -2.61 -0.62
CA CYS A 77 13.04 -3.29 0.28
C CYS A 77 12.45 -4.65 0.66
N MET A 78 12.81 -5.68 -0.10
CA MET A 78 12.34 -7.05 0.19
C MET A 78 13.06 -7.61 1.41
N LYS A 79 12.30 -8.16 2.36
CA LYS A 79 12.88 -8.97 3.43
C LYS A 79 13.46 -10.25 2.81
N LYS A 80 14.74 -10.51 3.05
CA LYS A 80 15.47 -11.70 2.57
C LYS A 80 15.79 -12.71 3.67
N GLU A 81 15.55 -12.32 4.91
CA GLU A 81 15.83 -13.13 6.10
C GLU A 81 14.81 -14.27 6.25
N PRO A 82 15.14 -15.34 7.01
CA PRO A 82 14.21 -16.42 7.29
C PRO A 82 12.91 -15.96 7.95
N VAL A 83 11.86 -16.78 7.79
CA VAL A 83 10.58 -16.58 8.49
C VAL A 83 10.83 -16.64 10.00
N ILE A 84 10.28 -15.66 10.72
CA ILE A 84 10.39 -15.60 12.17
C ILE A 84 9.45 -16.66 12.76
N THR A 85 10.00 -17.61 13.52
CA THR A 85 9.24 -18.72 14.13
C THR A 85 9.13 -18.61 15.65
N ASN A 86 9.54 -17.49 16.25
CA ASN A 86 9.48 -17.28 17.70
C ASN A 86 8.24 -16.46 18.10
N PRO A 87 7.27 -17.02 18.84
CA PRO A 87 6.04 -16.34 19.26
C PRO A 87 6.20 -15.04 20.06
N LYS A 88 7.38 -14.80 20.62
CA LYS A 88 7.67 -13.56 21.38
C LYS A 88 8.07 -12.39 20.48
N MET A 89 8.29 -12.62 19.18
CA MET A 89 8.64 -11.59 18.22
C MET A 89 7.38 -10.93 17.66
N LYS A 90 7.44 -9.61 17.40
CA LYS A 90 6.30 -8.84 16.86
C LYS A 90 5.74 -9.39 15.54
N CYS A 91 6.59 -10.05 14.74
CA CYS A 91 6.25 -10.53 13.40
C CYS A 91 6.26 -12.07 13.29
N TYR A 92 5.92 -12.78 14.37
CA TYR A 92 5.62 -14.22 14.36
C TYR A 92 4.20 -14.48 13.89
#